data_AF-A0A8C9DGH7-F1
#
_entry.id   AF-A0A8C9DGH7-F1
#
_cell.length_a   1.000
_cell.length_b   1.000
_cell.length_c   1.000
_cell.angle_alpha   90.00
_cell.angle_beta   90.00
_cell.angle_gamma   90.00
#
_symmetry.space_group_name_H-M   'P 1'
#
loop_
_entity.id
_entity.type
_entity.pdbx_description
1 polymer ?
#
loop_
_entity_poly.entity_id
_entity_poly.type
_entity_poly.pdbx_seq_one_letter_code
_entity_poly.pdbx_strand_id
1 'polypeptide(L)'
;MAQDSVDISSDYQFWMEKLSVWDQASTSETQQDTCLHLPQFQEFLRKMYGALKEMDSNTIIERFPTIGQLLAKSCWNPFILAYDESQKILICCLCCLINKEPQNSEESKLNSWTQVRE
;
A
#
# COMPACT_ATOMS: atom_id res chain seq x y z
N MET A 1 -19.66 -0.95 -9.38
CA MET A 1 -18.23 -0.73 -9.69
C MET A 1 -17.72 0.67 -9.34
N ALA A 2 -18.58 1.71 -9.20
CA ALA A 2 -18.12 3.06 -8.83
C ALA A 2 -18.03 3.32 -7.31
N GLN A 3 -18.89 2.71 -6.48
CA GLN A 3 -18.93 2.94 -5.03
C GLN A 3 -17.70 2.40 -4.29
N ASP A 4 -17.22 1.19 -4.62
CA ASP A 4 -16.00 0.62 -4.04
C ASP A 4 -14.76 1.48 -4.32
N SER A 5 -14.82 2.24 -5.41
CA SER A 5 -13.71 3.08 -5.85
C SER A 5 -13.60 4.38 -5.03
N VAL A 6 -14.72 4.99 -4.66
CA VAL A 6 -14.74 6.23 -3.85
C VAL A 6 -14.32 5.95 -2.41
N ASP A 7 -14.75 4.80 -1.88
CA ASP A 7 -14.44 4.32 -0.52
C ASP A 7 -12.92 4.15 -0.31
N ILE A 8 -12.24 3.56 -1.29
CA ILE A 8 -10.79 3.31 -1.22
C ILE A 8 -9.97 4.61 -1.18
N SER A 9 -10.41 5.70 -1.80
CA SER A 9 -9.60 6.93 -1.87
C SER A 9 -9.54 7.67 -0.53
N SER A 10 -10.63 7.69 0.22
CA SER A 10 -10.67 8.24 1.58
C SER A 10 -9.90 7.35 2.56
N ASP A 11 -10.10 6.03 2.48
CA ASP A 11 -9.32 5.06 3.26
C ASP A 11 -7.82 5.19 2.99
N TYR A 12 -7.44 5.43 1.72
CA TYR A 12 -6.04 5.58 1.31
C TYR A 12 -5.32 6.72 2.03
N GLN A 13 -5.94 7.90 2.13
CA GLN A 13 -5.34 9.04 2.83
C GLN A 13 -5.24 8.78 4.33
N PHE A 14 -6.28 8.20 4.92
CA PHE A 14 -6.27 7.81 6.33
C PHE A 14 -5.12 6.85 6.64
N TRP A 15 -4.94 5.80 5.83
CA TRP A 15 -3.86 4.83 6.05
C TRP A 15 -2.48 5.39 5.78
N MET A 16 -2.32 6.31 4.84
CA MET A 16 -1.05 7.02 4.63
C MET A 16 -0.62 7.81 5.88
N GLU A 17 -1.57 8.54 6.49
CA GLU A 17 -1.31 9.28 7.72
C GLU A 17 -1.02 8.32 8.88
N LYS A 18 -1.84 7.28 9.05
CA LYS A 18 -1.67 6.28 10.10
C LYS A 18 -0.33 5.56 10.02
N LEU A 19 0.08 5.12 8.82
CA LEU A 19 1.39 4.51 8.56
C LEU A 19 2.55 5.47 8.82
N SER A 20 2.35 6.78 8.72
CA SER A 20 3.38 7.77 9.05
C SER A 20 3.57 7.91 10.56
N VAL A 21 2.52 7.67 11.36
CA VAL A 21 2.61 7.59 12.83
C VAL A 21 3.22 6.26 13.29
N TRP A 22 2.94 5.17 12.56
CA TRP A 22 3.54 3.87 12.83
C TRP A 22 4.97 3.72 12.30
N ASP A 23 5.43 4.68 11.49
CA ASP A 23 6.82 4.76 11.08
C ASP A 23 7.66 4.97 12.35
N GLN A 24 8.60 4.07 12.60
CA GLN A 24 9.32 3.95 13.88
C GLN A 24 8.47 3.50 15.09
N ALA A 25 7.62 2.46 14.95
CA ALA A 25 6.85 1.78 16.02
C ALA A 25 7.70 1.20 17.18
N SER A 26 8.47 2.08 17.84
CA SER A 26 9.44 1.84 18.90
C SER A 26 8.83 2.03 20.28
N THR A 27 7.66 2.67 20.35
CA THR A 27 6.93 2.92 21.60
C THR A 27 5.83 1.88 21.79
N SER A 28 5.55 1.49 23.04
CA SER A 28 4.47 0.53 23.33
C SER A 28 3.09 1.01 22.84
N GLU A 29 2.85 2.32 22.81
CA GLU A 29 1.61 2.92 22.35
C GLU A 29 1.39 2.70 20.84
N THR A 30 2.41 2.98 20.03
CA THR A 30 2.34 2.77 18.56
C THR A 30 2.21 1.30 18.20
N GLN A 31 2.82 0.40 18.98
CA GLN A 31 2.68 -1.05 18.81
C GLN A 31 1.25 -1.52 19.10
N GLN A 32 0.66 -1.07 20.21
CA GLN A 32 -0.71 -1.42 20.57
C GLN A 32 -1.72 -0.86 19.55
N ASP A 33 -1.52 0.38 19.11
CA ASP A 33 -2.35 1.00 18.09
C ASP A 33 -2.23 0.28 16.74
N THR A 34 -1.04 -0.17 16.35
CA THR A 34 -0.83 -1.00 15.15
C THR A 34 -1.62 -2.31 15.25
N CYS A 35 -1.47 -3.05 16.35
CA CYS A 35 -2.18 -4.31 16.57
C CYS A 35 -3.70 -4.14 16.57
N LEU A 36 -4.21 -3.03 17.14
CA LEU A 36 -5.64 -2.73 17.19
C LEU A 36 -6.24 -2.50 15.79
N HIS A 37 -5.51 -1.82 14.91
CA HIS A 37 -5.99 -1.42 13.58
C HIS A 37 -5.58 -2.40 12.47
N LEU A 38 -4.76 -3.40 12.78
CA LEU A 38 -4.24 -4.35 11.81
C LEU A 38 -5.34 -5.07 10.99
N PRO A 39 -6.45 -5.54 11.59
CA PRO A 39 -7.52 -6.19 10.83
C PRO A 39 -8.14 -5.25 9.77
N GLN A 40 -8.42 -4.01 10.14
CA GLN A 40 -8.98 -3.01 9.22
C GLN A 40 -7.97 -2.66 8.12
N PHE A 41 -6.69 -2.59 8.48
CA PHE A 41 -5.63 -2.35 7.50
C PHE A 41 -5.52 -3.51 6.50
N GLN A 42 -5.67 -4.76 6.93
CA GLN A 42 -5.71 -5.92 6.03
C GLN A 42 -6.88 -5.87 5.06
N GLU A 43 -8.06 -5.48 5.52
CA GLU A 43 -9.22 -5.30 4.65
C GLU A 43 -8.97 -4.23 3.58
N PHE A 44 -8.39 -3.10 3.99
CA PHE A 44 -7.94 -2.07 3.07
C PHE A 44 -6.91 -2.60 2.05
N LEU A 45 -5.89 -3.35 2.50
CA LEU A 45 -4.91 -3.94 1.59
C LEU A 45 -5.56 -4.89 0.57
N ARG A 46 -6.58 -5.67 0.96
CA ARG A 46 -7.34 -6.52 0.02
C ARG A 46 -8.11 -5.69 -1.00
N LYS A 47 -8.80 -4.63 -0.55
CA LYS A 47 -9.49 -3.69 -1.45
C LYS A 47 -8.49 -3.06 -2.44
N MET A 48 -7.33 -2.63 -1.95
CA MET A 48 -6.25 -2.08 -2.76
C MET A 48 -5.72 -3.07 -3.78
N TYR A 49 -5.44 -4.32 -3.38
CA TYR A 49 -5.03 -5.37 -4.30
C TYR A 49 -6.06 -5.56 -5.44
N GLY A 50 -7.35 -5.62 -5.08
CA GLY A 50 -8.43 -5.69 -6.07
C GLY A 50 -8.40 -4.52 -7.06
N ALA A 51 -8.23 -3.29 -6.57
CA ALA A 51 -8.12 -2.11 -7.42
C ALA A 51 -6.88 -2.15 -8.33
N LEU A 52 -5.71 -2.48 -7.79
CA LEU A 52 -4.45 -2.55 -8.56
C LEU A 52 -4.47 -3.64 -9.63
N LYS A 53 -5.19 -4.74 -9.39
CA LYS A 53 -5.34 -5.81 -10.38
C LYS A 53 -6.09 -5.35 -11.62
N GLU A 54 -7.17 -4.60 -11.43
CA GLU A 54 -8.09 -4.19 -12.51
C GLU A 54 -7.65 -2.91 -13.24
N MET A 55 -7.01 -1.95 -12.54
CA MET A 55 -6.62 -0.65 -13.12
C MET A 55 -5.35 -0.74 -13.97
N ASP A 56 -5.24 0.07 -15.03
CA ASP A 56 -3.97 0.27 -15.75
C ASP A 56 -3.00 1.18 -14.97
N SER A 57 -1.75 1.22 -15.39
CA SER A 57 -0.67 1.97 -14.72
C SER A 57 -0.97 3.47 -14.59
N ASN A 58 -1.53 4.11 -15.62
CA ASN A 58 -1.79 5.55 -15.61
C ASN A 58 -2.91 5.87 -14.61
N THR A 59 -3.97 5.09 -14.62
CA THR A 59 -5.07 5.21 -13.65
C THR A 59 -4.58 5.03 -12.21
N ILE A 60 -3.65 4.10 -11.96
CA ILE A 60 -3.06 3.89 -10.63
C ILE A 60 -2.25 5.10 -10.18
N ILE A 61 -1.41 5.66 -11.06
CA ILE A 61 -0.57 6.83 -10.74
C ILE A 61 -1.44 8.06 -10.47
N GLU A 62 -2.51 8.28 -11.26
CA GLU A 62 -3.42 9.41 -11.07
C GLU A 62 -4.19 9.29 -9.75
N ARG A 63 -4.69 8.09 -9.43
CA ARG A 63 -5.55 7.87 -8.26
C ARG A 63 -4.79 7.66 -6.96
N PHE A 64 -3.62 7.03 -7.03
CA PHE A 64 -2.78 6.66 -5.89
C PHE A 64 -1.32 7.08 -6.13
N PRO A 65 -1.04 8.39 -6.24
CA PRO A 65 0.28 8.88 -6.64
C PRO A 65 1.42 8.51 -5.67
N THR A 66 1.09 8.12 -4.44
CA THR A 66 2.06 7.72 -3.40
C THR A 66 1.98 6.23 -3.06
N ILE A 67 1.40 5.38 -3.92
CA ILE A 67 1.16 3.96 -3.60
C ILE A 67 2.45 3.21 -3.27
N GLY A 68 3.56 3.55 -3.95
CA GLY A 68 4.88 3.00 -3.61
C GLY A 68 5.30 3.31 -2.18
N GLN A 69 5.02 4.51 -1.68
CA GLN A 69 5.34 4.91 -0.31
C GLN A 69 4.45 4.18 0.71
N LEU A 70 3.16 4.01 0.40
CA LEU A 70 2.24 3.24 1.24
C LEU A 70 2.75 1.81 1.43
N LEU A 71 3.08 1.13 0.33
CA LEU A 71 3.57 -0.25 0.36
C LEU A 71 4.94 -0.33 1.04
N ALA A 72 5.85 0.62 0.77
CA ALA A 72 7.15 0.66 1.43
C ALA A 72 7.02 0.81 2.96
N LYS A 73 6.23 1.78 3.44
CA LYS A 73 5.98 1.97 4.87
C LYS A 73 5.34 0.74 5.52
N SER A 74 4.43 0.08 4.81
CA SER A 74 3.81 -1.16 5.27
C SER A 74 4.83 -2.29 5.44
N CYS A 75 5.76 -2.42 4.49
CA CYS A 75 6.85 -3.40 4.56
C CYS A 75 7.88 -3.08 5.66
N TRP A 76 7.96 -1.84 6.14
CA TRP A 76 8.90 -1.44 7.20
C TRP A 76 8.33 -1.64 8.60
N ASN A 77 7.04 -1.97 8.73
CA ASN A 77 6.40 -2.21 10.01
C ASN A 77 6.44 -3.72 10.38
N PRO A 78 7.18 -4.13 11.42
CA PRO A 78 7.33 -5.54 11.78
C PRO A 78 6.03 -6.18 12.27
N PHE A 79 5.09 -5.42 12.82
CA PHE A 79 3.80 -5.94 13.28
C PHE A 79 2.85 -6.24 12.12
N ILE A 80 2.92 -5.43 11.07
CA ILE A 80 2.20 -5.71 9.82
C ILE A 80 2.79 -6.95 9.18
N LEU A 81 4.13 -7.05 9.10
CA LEU A 81 4.79 -8.22 8.54
C LEU A 81 4.61 -9.47 9.40
N ALA A 82 4.51 -9.40 10.72
CA ALA A 82 4.36 -10.61 11.55
C ALA A 82 3.11 -11.44 11.20
N TYR A 83 2.11 -10.84 10.54
CA TYR A 83 0.92 -11.53 10.05
C TYR A 83 1.10 -12.05 8.62
N ASP A 84 0.96 -13.37 8.45
CA ASP A 84 1.19 -14.05 7.17
C ASP A 84 0.29 -13.53 6.05
N GLU A 85 -0.97 -13.24 6.36
CA GLU A 85 -1.94 -12.76 5.37
C GLU A 85 -1.61 -11.36 4.89
N SER A 86 -1.15 -10.48 5.79
CA SER A 86 -0.69 -9.13 5.44
C SER A 86 0.50 -9.20 4.48
N GLN A 87 1.49 -10.06 4.76
CA GLN A 87 2.65 -10.24 3.88
C GLN A 87 2.24 -10.68 2.48
N LYS A 88 1.36 -11.68 2.38
CA LYS A 88 0.88 -12.21 1.09
C LYS A 88 0.22 -11.11 0.26
N ILE A 89 -0.68 -10.34 0.87
CA ILE A 89 -1.39 -9.27 0.16
C ILE A 89 -0.41 -8.17 -0.28
N LEU A 90 0.55 -7.78 0.58
CA LEU A 90 1.58 -6.80 0.22
C LEU A 90 2.42 -7.26 -0.97
N ILE A 91 2.86 -8.53 -0.96
CA ILE A 91 3.59 -9.13 -2.08
C ILE A 91 2.73 -9.10 -3.35
N CYS A 92 1.46 -9.46 -3.27
CA CYS A 92 0.54 -9.41 -4.42
C CYS A 92 0.36 -7.99 -4.97
N CYS A 93 0.21 -6.98 -4.11
CA CYS A 93 0.15 -5.57 -4.51
C CYS A 93 1.44 -5.14 -5.24
N LEU A 94 2.61 -5.47 -4.68
CA LEU A 94 3.90 -5.16 -5.30
C LEU A 94 4.04 -5.83 -6.67
N CYS A 95 3.67 -7.11 -6.79
CA CYS A 95 3.68 -7.81 -8.07
C CYS A 95 2.74 -7.18 -9.10
N CYS A 96 1.57 -6.68 -8.70
CA CYS A 96 0.68 -5.94 -9.59
C CYS A 96 1.33 -4.67 -10.14
N LEU A 97 2.15 -3.98 -9.35
CA LEU A 97 2.84 -2.77 -9.79
C LEU A 97 4.04 -3.09 -10.70
N ILE A 98 4.82 -4.12 -10.38
CA ILE A 98 6.02 -4.52 -11.15
C ILE A 98 5.65 -5.11 -12.52
N ASN A 99 4.59 -5.92 -12.58
CA ASN A 99 4.22 -6.63 -13.81
C ASN A 99 3.45 -5.76 -14.82
N LYS A 100 3.11 -4.51 -14.47
CA LYS A 100 2.50 -3.58 -15.41
C LYS A 100 3.63 -2.94 -16.22
N GLU A 101 3.79 -3.41 -17.46
CA GLU A 101 4.83 -2.90 -18.39
C GLU A 101 4.68 -1.39 -18.59
N PRO A 102 5.76 -0.60 -18.40
CA PRO A 102 5.73 0.83 -18.60
C PRO A 102 5.59 1.16 -20.09
N GLN A 103 4.44 1.72 -20.49
CA GLN A 103 4.19 2.19 -21.86
C GLN A 103 4.66 3.64 -22.09
N ASN A 104 4.99 4.38 -21.02
CA ASN A 104 5.40 5.79 -21.09
C ASN A 104 6.41 6.19 -19.97
N SER A 105 6.98 7.40 -20.06
CA SER A 105 7.99 7.88 -19.11
C SER A 105 7.46 8.14 -17.69
N GLU A 106 6.15 8.30 -17.52
CA GLU A 106 5.51 8.41 -16.20
C GLU A 106 5.38 7.04 -15.51
N GLU A 107 5.17 5.97 -16.28
CA GLU A 107 5.10 4.60 -15.76
C GLU A 107 6.48 4.06 -15.31
N SER A 108 7.59 4.56 -15.87
CA SER A 108 8.95 4.29 -15.37
C SER A 108 9.14 4.69 -13.89
N LYS A 109 8.30 5.58 -13.37
CA LYS A 109 8.32 6.03 -11.97
C LYS A 109 7.89 4.91 -11.02
N LEU A 110 6.97 4.02 -11.43
CA LEU A 110 6.58 2.83 -10.66
C LEU A 110 7.76 1.89 -10.44
N ASN A 111 8.52 1.58 -11.49
CA ASN A 111 9.72 0.74 -11.41
C ASN A 111 10.82 1.37 -10.55
N SER A 112 10.92 2.70 -10.52
CA SER A 112 11.86 3.41 -9.66
C SER A 112 11.53 3.34 -8.17
N TRP A 113 10.27 3.05 -7.79
CA TRP A 113 9.86 2.93 -6.39
C TRP A 113 10.25 1.60 -5.76
N THR A 114 10.36 0.55 -6.57
CA THR A 114 10.89 -0.76 -6.16
C THR A 114 12.41 -0.82 -6.11
N GLN A 115 13.10 0.22 -6.60
CA GLN A 115 14.55 0.32 -6.52
C GLN A 115 14.93 0.93 -5.17
N VAL A 116 15.43 0.09 -4.27
CA VAL A 116 15.96 0.48 -2.96
C VAL A 116 17.00 1.58 -3.17
N ARG A 117 16.73 2.79 -2.66
CA ARG A 117 17.78 3.79 -2.49
C ARG A 117 18.65 3.34 -1.32
N GLU A 118 19.87 2.92 -1.65
CA GLU A 118 20.99 2.77 -0.71
C GLU A 118 21.33 4.09 -0.02
#